data_AF-V5HBX6-F1
#
_entry.id   AF-V5HBX6-F1
#
_cell.length_a   1.000
_cell.length_b   1.000
_cell.length_c   1.000
_cell.angle_alpha   90.00
_cell.angle_beta   90.00
_cell.angle_gamma   90.00
#
_symmetry.space_group_name_H-M   'P 1'
#
loop_
_entity.id
_entity.type
_entity.pdbx_description
1 polymer ?
#
loop_
_entity_poly.entity_id
_entity_poly.type
_entity_poly.pdbx_seq_one_letter_code
_entity_poly.pdbx_strand_id
1 'polypeptide(L)'
;MMTIVFLLTSIIIEDHIGDGISPNGYSYFNEICSLGVGLVRDSGVMFDGVLPMAQQIAHMLGSPWDISDTCPESEETLMAPRYWSSPQGFIRMHQRGFCVSNTNNNTITDACWKKTLKPDVSSDWSLPATYFEKENYCSTRHSHRVFKCPDGNPNYVADATKCSMGCCVNNTKEARGFKYSLPDGTPCGDKKICIYAKCSEYSQENNDYQHST
;
A
#
# COMPACT_ATOMS: atom_id res chain seq x y z
N MET A 1 7.10 26.30 10.70
CA MET A 1 7.03 24.86 11.01
C MET A 1 5.83 24.36 10.23
N MET A 2 6.02 23.38 9.34
CA MET A 2 4.97 22.98 8.42
C MET A 2 4.67 21.51 8.65
N THR A 3 3.40 21.20 8.81
CA THR A 3 2.92 19.89 9.23
C THR A 3 2.00 19.39 8.14
N ILE A 4 2.31 18.23 7.58
CA ILE A 4 1.36 17.52 6.71
C ILE A 4 0.42 16.76 7.65
N VAL A 5 -0.90 16.91 7.44
CA VAL A 5 -1.91 16.27 8.28
C VAL A 5 -2.71 15.30 7.43
N PHE A 6 -2.76 14.04 7.86
CA PHE A 6 -3.63 13.04 7.26
C PHE A 6 -4.78 12.70 8.20
N LEU A 7 -6.00 12.72 7.67
CA LEU A 7 -7.16 12.11 8.29
C LEU A 7 -7.35 10.70 7.72
N LEU A 8 -7.26 9.69 8.59
CA LEU A 8 -7.57 8.30 8.26
C LEU A 8 -9.02 7.99 8.66
N THR A 9 -9.79 7.40 7.75
CA THR A 9 -11.20 7.05 8.01
C THR A 9 -11.55 5.67 7.49
N SER A 10 -12.37 4.91 8.22
CA SER A 10 -12.95 3.66 7.72
C SER A 10 -14.19 3.88 6.85
N ILE A 11 -14.67 5.12 6.75
CA ILE A 11 -15.85 5.50 5.97
C ILE A 11 -15.52 5.49 4.48
N ILE A 12 -16.42 4.94 3.67
CA ILE A 12 -16.31 5.01 2.21
C ILE A 12 -16.44 6.48 1.80
N ILE A 13 -15.47 6.97 1.05
CA ILE A 13 -15.50 8.34 0.54
C ILE A 13 -16.28 8.29 -0.77
N GLU A 14 -17.52 8.78 -0.74
CA GLU A 14 -18.37 8.92 -1.92
C GLU A 14 -18.30 10.35 -2.42
N ASP A 15 -17.98 10.51 -3.70
CA ASP A 15 -17.94 11.80 -4.37
C ASP A 15 -19.05 11.86 -5.42
N HIS A 16 -19.90 12.88 -5.31
CA HIS A 16 -21.01 13.11 -6.21
C HIS A 16 -20.55 13.58 -7.62
N ILE A 17 -19.25 13.83 -7.82
CA ILE A 17 -18.68 14.35 -9.08
C ILE A 17 -18.09 13.25 -9.98
N GLY A 18 -18.16 11.97 -9.58
CA GLY A 18 -17.95 10.83 -10.47
C GLY A 18 -16.92 9.81 -9.97
N ASP A 19 -17.09 8.55 -10.40
CA ASP A 19 -16.45 7.35 -9.84
C ASP A 19 -14.91 7.23 -9.97
N GLY A 20 -14.24 8.21 -10.59
CA GLY A 20 -13.09 7.90 -11.45
C GLY A 20 -11.70 7.88 -10.83
N ILE A 21 -11.35 8.82 -9.94
CA ILE A 21 -9.92 9.20 -9.84
C ILE A 21 -9.27 8.80 -8.50
N SER A 22 -9.91 9.03 -7.35
CA SER A 22 -9.34 8.58 -6.07
C SER A 22 -10.40 8.26 -4.99
N PRO A 23 -11.02 7.07 -5.06
CA PRO A 23 -12.11 6.70 -4.14
C PRO A 23 -11.67 6.47 -2.70
N ASN A 24 -10.37 6.34 -2.49
CA ASN A 24 -9.79 5.99 -1.21
C ASN A 24 -8.97 7.15 -0.63
N GLY A 25 -9.00 8.34 -1.23
CA GLY A 25 -8.39 9.51 -0.62
C GLY A 25 -8.43 10.78 -1.47
N TYR A 26 -8.22 11.92 -0.82
CA TYR A 26 -8.22 13.24 -1.44
C TYR A 26 -7.08 14.08 -0.87
N SER A 27 -6.47 14.89 -1.74
CA SER A 27 -5.48 15.90 -1.38
C SER A 27 -5.43 17.01 -2.43
N TYR A 28 -4.85 18.15 -2.07
CA TYR A 28 -4.64 19.24 -3.02
C TYR A 28 -3.42 18.97 -3.92
N PHE A 29 -3.60 19.10 -5.23
CA PHE A 29 -2.53 18.86 -6.21
C PHE A 29 -1.42 19.91 -6.11
N ASN A 30 -0.16 19.49 -5.97
CA ASN A 30 1.01 20.38 -5.91
C ASN A 30 0.98 21.43 -4.77
N GLU A 31 0.17 21.22 -3.73
CA GLU A 31 0.00 22.15 -2.60
C GLU A 31 0.61 21.59 -1.30
N ILE A 32 1.60 20.68 -1.38
CA ILE A 32 2.22 20.08 -0.18
C ILE A 32 2.76 21.16 0.78
N CYS A 33 3.24 22.29 0.25
CA CYS A 33 3.86 23.37 1.02
C CYS A 33 2.91 24.46 1.52
N SER A 34 1.61 24.34 1.26
CA SER A 34 0.60 25.37 1.51
C SER A 34 -0.64 24.76 2.17
N LEU A 35 -1.22 23.74 1.55
CA LEU A 35 -2.43 23.04 1.96
C LEU A 35 -2.15 21.55 2.17
N GLY A 36 -1.07 21.22 2.91
CA GLY A 36 -0.61 19.87 3.19
C GLY A 36 -1.58 19.04 4.04
N VAL A 37 -2.77 18.78 3.52
CA VAL A 37 -3.85 18.03 4.15
C VAL A 37 -4.28 16.93 3.19
N GLY A 38 -4.38 15.71 3.72
CA GLY A 38 -4.91 14.56 3.00
C GLY A 38 -6.02 13.87 3.78
N LEU A 39 -7.00 13.34 3.06
CA LEU A 39 -8.00 12.40 3.57
C LEU A 39 -7.71 11.05 2.93
N VAL A 40 -7.69 9.98 3.72
CA VAL A 40 -7.44 8.62 3.20
C VAL A 40 -8.40 7.64 3.88
N ARG A 41 -8.96 6.75 3.09
CA ARG A 41 -9.68 5.60 3.58
C ARG A 41 -8.68 4.55 4.06
N ASP A 42 -8.79 4.17 5.32
CA ASP A 42 -8.09 3.05 5.92
C ASP A 42 -9.11 2.24 6.72
N SER A 43 -9.24 0.95 6.41
CA SER A 43 -10.13 0.09 7.17
C SER A 43 -9.68 -0.07 8.62
N GLY A 44 -8.40 0.15 8.92
CA GLY A 44 -7.79 -0.11 10.22
C GLY A 44 -7.74 -1.60 10.60
N VAL A 45 -8.32 -2.45 9.76
CA VAL A 45 -8.35 -3.90 9.89
C VAL A 45 -7.26 -4.51 9.02
N MET A 46 -6.93 -3.84 7.91
CA MET A 46 -5.82 -4.17 7.02
C MET A 46 -5.01 -2.93 6.72
N PHE A 47 -3.78 -3.10 6.24
CA PHE A 47 -2.95 -2.01 5.72
C PHE A 47 -3.43 -1.53 4.32
N ASP A 48 -4.75 -1.45 4.10
CA ASP A 48 -5.35 -1.06 2.82
C ASP A 48 -5.30 0.46 2.57
N GLY A 49 -5.06 1.27 3.61
CA GLY A 49 -4.83 2.71 3.50
C GLY A 49 -3.43 3.12 3.01
N VAL A 50 -2.44 2.21 2.99
CA VAL A 50 -1.04 2.53 2.64
C VAL A 50 -0.90 3.02 1.19
N LEU A 51 -1.50 2.29 0.24
CA LEU A 51 -1.43 2.64 -1.18
C LEU A 51 -2.16 3.98 -1.47
N PRO A 52 -3.42 4.18 -1.03
CA PRO A 52 -4.10 5.47 -1.17
C PRO A 52 -3.34 6.64 -0.52
N MET A 53 -2.73 6.44 0.65
CA MET A 53 -1.93 7.49 1.30
C MET A 53 -0.74 7.88 0.41
N ALA A 54 -0.01 6.91 -0.12
CA ALA A 54 1.12 7.20 -0.99
C ALA A 54 0.69 7.93 -2.28
N GLN A 55 -0.46 7.55 -2.86
CA GLN A 55 -1.06 8.29 -3.99
C GLN A 55 -1.36 9.74 -3.61
N GLN A 56 -1.95 9.99 -2.45
CA GLN A 56 -2.24 11.36 -2.00
C GLN A 56 -0.98 12.19 -1.74
N ILE A 57 0.09 11.58 -1.23
CA ILE A 57 1.39 12.24 -1.06
C ILE A 57 1.98 12.61 -2.43
N ALA A 58 1.99 11.66 -3.37
CA ALA A 58 2.48 11.91 -4.73
C ALA A 58 1.66 13.01 -5.43
N HIS A 59 0.34 13.01 -5.25
CA HIS A 59 -0.55 14.05 -5.74
C HIS A 59 -0.23 15.44 -5.14
N MET A 60 0.01 15.53 -3.83
CA MET A 60 0.46 16.76 -3.17
C MET A 60 1.83 17.25 -3.65
N LEU A 61 2.70 16.32 -4.07
CA LEU A 61 4.00 16.62 -4.69
C LEU A 61 3.89 17.02 -6.17
N GLY A 62 2.68 17.03 -6.74
CA GLY A 62 2.43 17.45 -8.11
C GLY A 62 2.50 16.32 -9.15
N SER A 63 2.37 15.06 -8.74
CA SER A 63 2.18 13.94 -9.68
C SER A 63 0.72 13.87 -10.13
N PRO A 64 0.43 14.01 -11.43
CA PRO A 64 -0.93 13.88 -11.94
C PRO A 64 -1.38 12.41 -11.91
N TRP A 65 -2.69 12.21 -12.00
CA TRP A 65 -3.27 10.89 -12.21
C TRP A 65 -2.99 10.40 -13.63
N ASP A 66 -2.80 9.08 -13.78
CA ASP A 66 -2.56 8.45 -15.08
C ASP A 66 -3.89 8.28 -15.84
N ILE A 67 -4.49 9.40 -16.27
CA ILE A 67 -5.80 9.45 -16.95
C ILE A 67 -5.81 10.36 -18.18
N SER A 68 -4.69 11.00 -18.53
CA SER A 68 -4.60 11.97 -19.63
C SER A 68 -3.80 11.42 -20.80
N ASP A 69 -3.92 12.03 -21.98
CA ASP A 69 -3.09 11.65 -23.14
C ASP A 69 -1.58 11.80 -22.88
N THR A 70 -1.22 12.75 -22.00
CA THR A 70 0.16 12.99 -21.56
C THR A 70 0.63 11.98 -20.51
N CYS A 71 -0.31 11.37 -19.76
CA CYS A 71 -0.08 10.38 -18.72
C CYS A 71 -1.10 9.26 -18.89
N PRO A 72 -0.91 8.43 -19.94
CA PRO A 72 -1.92 7.45 -20.32
C PRO A 72 -2.08 6.40 -19.23
N GLU A 73 -3.31 5.91 -19.11
CA GLU A 73 -3.68 4.91 -18.11
C GLU A 73 -2.78 3.68 -18.22
N SER A 74 -2.27 3.25 -17.06
CA SER A 74 -1.32 2.15 -16.97
C SER A 74 -1.56 1.37 -15.68
N GLU A 75 -1.62 0.04 -15.76
CA GLU A 75 -1.81 -0.86 -14.61
C GLU A 75 -0.59 -0.99 -13.68
N GLU A 76 0.36 -0.08 -13.81
CA GLU A 76 1.74 -0.35 -13.45
C GLU A 76 2.42 0.79 -12.71
N THR A 77 1.68 1.84 -12.36
CA THR A 77 2.16 3.08 -11.77
C THR A 77 1.39 3.38 -10.49
N LEU A 78 2.03 4.13 -9.58
CA LEU A 78 1.39 4.54 -8.32
C LEU A 78 0.12 5.36 -8.57
N MET A 79 0.14 6.26 -9.57
CA MET A 79 -0.94 7.20 -9.87
C MET A 79 -2.03 6.65 -10.80
N ALA A 80 -2.07 5.33 -11.00
CA ALA A 80 -3.13 4.67 -11.75
C ALA A 80 -4.48 4.72 -11.01
N PRO A 81 -5.62 4.79 -11.72
CA PRO A 81 -6.95 4.74 -11.11
C PRO A 81 -7.28 3.42 -10.39
N ARG A 82 -8.29 3.51 -9.51
CA ARG A 82 -8.87 2.53 -8.55
C ARG A 82 -8.57 1.03 -8.73
N TYR A 83 -8.69 0.48 -9.94
CA TYR A 83 -8.62 -0.98 -10.16
C TYR A 83 -7.27 -1.45 -10.67
N TRP A 84 -6.42 -0.52 -11.09
CA TRP A 84 -5.21 -0.77 -11.87
C TRP A 84 -3.95 -0.35 -11.10
N SER A 85 -4.10 0.46 -10.04
CA SER A 85 -3.01 0.75 -9.11
C SER A 85 -2.60 -0.49 -8.34
N SER A 86 -1.31 -0.78 -8.39
CA SER A 86 -0.71 -1.97 -7.80
C SER A 86 0.55 -1.54 -7.04
N PRO A 87 0.88 -2.13 -5.88
CA PRO A 87 2.14 -1.85 -5.19
C PRO A 87 3.41 -1.99 -6.07
N GLN A 88 3.39 -2.74 -7.18
CA GLN A 88 4.49 -2.71 -8.17
C GLN A 88 4.65 -1.33 -8.84
N GLY A 89 3.64 -0.48 -8.79
CA GLY A 89 3.66 0.91 -9.22
C GLY A 89 4.67 1.78 -8.49
N PHE A 90 5.09 1.41 -7.28
CA PHE A 90 6.20 2.06 -6.58
C PHE A 90 7.55 1.85 -7.28
N ILE A 91 7.82 0.63 -7.77
CA ILE A 91 9.11 0.30 -8.43
C ILE A 91 9.22 1.02 -9.78
N ARG A 92 8.09 1.22 -10.48
CA ARG A 92 8.04 1.88 -11.79
C ARG A 92 7.82 3.38 -11.75
N MET A 93 7.68 3.99 -10.55
CA MET A 93 7.86 5.44 -10.40
C MET A 93 9.20 5.91 -10.99
N HIS A 94 10.24 5.07 -10.91
CA HIS A 94 11.56 5.42 -11.41
C HIS A 94 11.71 5.25 -12.94
N GLN A 95 10.98 4.31 -13.55
CA GLN A 95 11.08 4.04 -15.00
C GLN A 95 10.21 4.96 -15.85
N ARG A 96 9.14 5.54 -15.28
CA ARG A 96 8.36 6.59 -15.93
C ARG A 96 8.49 7.91 -15.18
N GLY A 97 9.72 8.41 -15.06
CA GLY A 97 10.03 9.79 -14.66
C GLY A 97 9.51 10.86 -15.63
N PHE A 98 8.36 10.64 -16.29
CA PHE A 98 7.91 11.41 -17.45
C PHE A 98 6.57 12.14 -17.24
N CYS A 99 5.84 11.83 -16.16
CA CYS A 99 4.58 12.51 -15.81
C CYS A 99 4.70 13.49 -14.65
N VAL A 100 5.85 13.54 -13.98
CA VAL A 100 6.17 14.65 -13.07
C VAL A 100 6.15 15.89 -13.94
N SER A 101 5.13 16.72 -13.74
CA SER A 101 5.04 18.01 -14.40
C SER A 101 6.39 18.72 -14.27
N ASN A 102 6.91 19.19 -15.40
CA ASN A 102 8.09 20.04 -15.51
C ASN A 102 7.99 21.34 -14.67
N THR A 103 6.93 21.53 -13.88
CA THR A 103 6.68 22.69 -13.04
C THR A 103 7.66 22.87 -11.88
N ASN A 104 8.45 21.85 -11.51
CA ASN A 104 9.32 21.95 -10.33
C ASN A 104 10.83 21.89 -10.60
N ASN A 105 11.32 21.95 -11.86
CA ASN A 105 12.78 21.99 -12.08
C ASN A 105 13.44 23.29 -11.57
N ASN A 106 12.69 24.37 -11.37
CA ASN A 106 13.24 25.68 -10.99
C ASN A 106 12.99 26.12 -9.53
N THR A 107 12.37 25.30 -8.67
CA THR A 107 11.97 25.67 -7.29
C THR A 107 12.40 24.67 -6.21
N ILE A 108 13.13 23.61 -6.56
CA ILE A 108 13.55 22.54 -5.65
C ILE A 108 14.49 23.02 -4.52
N THR A 109 15.13 24.19 -4.60
CA THR A 109 16.11 24.64 -3.60
C THR A 109 15.52 24.95 -2.22
N ASP A 110 14.24 25.37 -2.12
CA ASP A 110 13.58 25.77 -0.85
C ASP A 110 12.31 24.96 -0.53
N ALA A 111 12.19 23.75 -1.06
CA ALA A 111 11.05 22.88 -0.80
C ALA A 111 10.88 22.58 0.71
N CYS A 112 9.68 22.85 1.24
CA CYS A 112 9.34 22.70 2.65
C CYS A 112 9.59 21.27 3.22
N TRP A 113 9.49 20.26 2.36
CA TRP A 113 9.65 18.84 2.69
C TRP A 113 11.11 18.36 2.72
N LYS A 114 12.07 19.23 2.36
CA LYS A 114 13.52 18.94 2.49
C LYS A 114 14.06 19.13 3.90
N LYS A 115 13.29 19.73 4.81
CA LYS A 115 13.71 19.90 6.20
C LYS A 115 13.67 18.55 6.90
N THR A 116 14.84 17.97 7.17
CA THR A 116 14.97 16.79 8.01
C THR A 116 14.56 17.13 9.44
N LEU A 117 13.35 16.72 9.81
CA LEU A 117 12.93 16.71 11.21
C LEU A 117 13.51 15.46 11.87
N LYS A 118 13.98 15.57 13.10
CA LYS A 118 14.23 14.36 13.90
C LYS A 118 12.87 13.68 14.11
N PRO A 119 12.72 12.39 13.76
CA PRO A 119 11.48 11.69 14.06
C PRO A 119 11.26 11.74 15.57
N ASP A 120 10.09 12.24 15.97
CA ASP A 120 9.71 12.40 17.39
C ASP A 120 9.36 11.06 18.05
N VAL A 121 9.26 10.01 17.24
CA VAL A 121 8.96 8.64 17.64
C VAL A 121 10.01 7.72 17.04
N SER A 122 10.61 6.88 17.88
CA SER A 122 11.32 5.69 17.43
C SER A 122 10.30 4.81 16.70
N SER A 123 10.41 4.74 15.38
CA SER A 123 9.64 3.82 14.57
C SER A 123 10.38 2.49 14.55
N ASP A 124 9.92 1.52 15.35
CA ASP A 124 10.31 0.13 15.18
C ASP A 124 9.74 -0.36 13.84
N TRP A 125 10.56 -0.24 12.79
CA TRP A 125 10.18 -0.65 11.44
C TRP A 125 10.07 -2.18 11.40
N SER A 126 8.85 -2.69 11.24
CA SER A 126 8.59 -4.12 11.02
C SER A 126 7.74 -4.33 9.78
N LEU A 127 7.94 -5.46 9.09
CA LEU A 127 7.11 -5.84 7.96
C LEU A 127 5.68 -6.22 8.43
N PRO A 128 4.65 -6.04 7.58
CA PRO A 128 3.28 -6.42 7.91
C PRO A 128 3.11 -7.84 8.47
N ALA A 129 3.91 -8.80 7.99
CA ALA A 129 3.89 -10.16 8.50
C ALA A 129 4.12 -10.24 10.02
N THR A 130 5.00 -9.41 10.59
CA THR A 130 5.28 -9.36 12.03
C THR A 130 4.05 -8.94 12.84
N TYR A 131 3.23 -8.01 12.32
CA TYR A 131 1.95 -7.66 12.94
C TYR A 131 0.98 -8.85 12.93
N PHE A 132 0.89 -9.56 11.81
CA PHE A 132 -0.01 -10.71 11.64
C PHE A 132 0.50 -12.01 12.29
N GLU A 133 1.64 -12.01 12.97
CA GLU A 133 2.02 -13.11 13.87
C GLU A 133 1.11 -13.17 15.10
N LYS A 134 0.59 -12.02 15.54
CA LYS A 134 -0.26 -11.90 16.74
C LYS A 134 -1.74 -11.77 16.40
N GLU A 135 -2.05 -11.41 15.16
CA GLU A 135 -3.42 -11.15 14.70
C GLU A 135 -3.94 -12.22 13.74
N ASN A 136 -5.24 -12.52 13.79
CA ASN A 136 -5.85 -13.46 12.85
C ASN A 136 -6.04 -12.80 11.48
N TYR A 137 -5.11 -13.06 10.56
CA TYR A 137 -5.17 -12.54 9.19
C TYR A 137 -6.49 -12.81 8.46
N CYS A 138 -7.08 -14.00 8.59
CA CYS A 138 -8.35 -14.28 7.91
C CYS A 138 -9.51 -13.45 8.45
N SER A 139 -9.47 -13.11 9.75
CA SER A 139 -10.47 -12.20 10.34
C SER A 139 -10.38 -10.79 9.78
N THR A 140 -9.20 -10.39 9.29
CA THR A 140 -9.02 -9.06 8.69
C THR A 140 -9.45 -8.98 7.23
N ARG A 141 -9.47 -10.12 6.52
CA ARG A 141 -9.91 -10.18 5.11
C ARG A 141 -11.42 -10.11 4.94
N HIS A 142 -12.19 -10.66 5.88
CA HIS A 142 -13.64 -10.76 5.74
C HIS A 142 -14.34 -11.10 7.07
N SER A 143 -15.45 -10.41 7.37
CA SER A 143 -16.24 -10.59 8.60
C SER A 143 -16.68 -12.04 8.86
N HIS A 144 -16.98 -12.78 7.79
CA HIS A 144 -17.47 -14.16 7.88
C HIS A 144 -16.44 -15.26 7.53
N ARG A 145 -15.26 -14.93 6.98
CA ARG A 145 -14.28 -15.95 6.53
C ARG A 145 -13.03 -15.92 7.38
N VAL A 146 -13.22 -16.17 8.67
CA VAL A 146 -12.22 -15.92 9.71
C VAL A 146 -11.25 -17.08 9.95
N PHE A 147 -11.45 -18.23 9.29
CA PHE A 147 -10.65 -19.43 9.48
C PHE A 147 -9.69 -19.66 8.32
N LYS A 148 -8.48 -20.13 8.60
CA LYS A 148 -7.60 -20.68 7.55
C LYS A 148 -8.25 -21.95 6.97
N CYS A 149 -8.35 -22.03 5.66
CA CYS A 149 -8.92 -23.21 5.00
C CYS A 149 -8.05 -24.45 5.29
N PRO A 150 -8.64 -25.59 5.67
CA PRO A 150 -7.90 -26.80 5.99
C PRO A 150 -7.41 -27.53 4.74
N ASP A 151 -6.46 -28.44 4.91
CA ASP A 151 -6.02 -29.33 3.83
C ASP A 151 -7.21 -30.15 3.26
N GLY A 152 -7.22 -30.32 1.94
CA GLY A 152 -8.32 -30.89 1.18
C GLY A 152 -9.45 -29.92 0.82
N ASN A 153 -9.44 -28.67 1.32
CA ASN A 153 -10.36 -27.64 0.84
C ASN A 153 -9.91 -27.10 -0.55
N PRO A 154 -10.83 -26.79 -1.49
CA PRO A 154 -10.47 -26.23 -2.81
C PRO A 154 -9.66 -24.91 -2.75
N ASN A 155 -9.82 -24.15 -1.67
CA ASN A 155 -9.12 -22.89 -1.44
C ASN A 155 -7.82 -23.03 -0.63
N TYR A 156 -7.49 -24.24 -0.16
CA TYR A 156 -6.23 -24.49 0.50
C TYR A 156 -5.05 -24.20 -0.43
N VAL A 157 -3.99 -23.63 0.13
CA VAL A 157 -2.75 -23.33 -0.58
C VAL A 157 -1.61 -23.97 0.20
N ALA A 158 -1.15 -25.13 -0.28
CA ALA A 158 -0.02 -25.85 0.31
C ALA A 158 1.33 -25.24 -0.07
N ASP A 159 1.41 -24.70 -1.29
CA ASP A 159 2.61 -24.14 -1.87
C ASP A 159 2.83 -22.71 -1.38
N ALA A 160 3.74 -22.55 -0.41
CA ALA A 160 4.07 -21.26 0.19
C ALA A 160 4.64 -20.25 -0.84
N THR A 161 5.23 -20.71 -1.94
CA THR A 161 5.80 -19.83 -2.98
C THR A 161 4.73 -19.01 -3.71
N LYS A 162 3.46 -19.44 -3.63
CA LYS A 162 2.31 -18.70 -4.18
C LYS A 162 1.95 -17.46 -3.36
N CYS A 163 2.56 -17.26 -2.20
CA CYS A 163 2.34 -16.10 -1.34
C CYS A 163 0.86 -15.75 -1.15
N SER A 164 0.04 -16.78 -0.95
CA SER A 164 -1.40 -16.67 -0.77
C SER A 164 -1.88 -17.72 0.23
N MET A 165 -3.02 -17.43 0.87
CA MET A 165 -3.69 -18.38 1.75
C MET A 165 -5.20 -18.36 1.53
N GLY A 166 -5.81 -19.53 1.73
CA GLY A 166 -7.27 -19.65 1.76
C GLY A 166 -7.83 -19.21 3.11
N CYS A 167 -8.84 -18.35 3.08
CA CYS A 167 -9.68 -18.02 4.23
C CYS A 167 -11.12 -18.47 3.99
N CYS A 168 -11.66 -19.22 4.95
CA CYS A 168 -12.90 -19.98 4.87
C CYS A 168 -13.88 -19.57 5.99
N VAL A 169 -15.17 -19.83 5.75
CA VAL A 169 -16.23 -19.55 6.73
C VAL A 169 -16.14 -20.41 8.01
N ASN A 170 -15.57 -21.61 7.88
CA ASN A 170 -15.24 -22.52 8.97
C ASN A 170 -14.04 -23.39 8.53
N ASN A 171 -13.57 -24.28 9.41
CA ASN A 171 -12.39 -25.11 9.19
C ASN A 171 -12.71 -26.50 8.61
N THR A 172 -13.71 -26.63 7.72
CA THR A 172 -14.04 -27.90 7.03
C THR A 172 -13.61 -27.92 5.56
N LYS A 173 -13.59 -29.11 4.95
CA LYS A 173 -13.15 -29.28 3.54
C LYS A 173 -14.17 -28.73 2.54
N GLU A 174 -15.43 -28.71 2.91
CA GLU A 174 -16.57 -28.24 2.10
C GLU A 174 -16.82 -26.73 2.29
N ALA A 175 -16.09 -26.10 3.21
CA ALA A 175 -16.24 -24.70 3.56
C ALA A 175 -16.04 -23.79 2.34
N ARG A 176 -16.97 -22.86 2.14
CA ARG A 176 -16.78 -21.77 1.18
C ARG A 176 -15.65 -20.86 1.66
N GLY A 177 -14.78 -20.47 0.74
CA GLY A 177 -13.62 -19.63 1.03
C GLY A 177 -13.16 -18.85 -0.19
N PHE A 178 -12.19 -17.97 0.04
CA PHE A 178 -11.45 -17.26 -0.99
C PHE A 178 -9.96 -17.29 -0.69
N LYS A 179 -9.14 -17.14 -1.73
CA LYS A 179 -7.70 -16.97 -1.58
C LYS A 179 -7.37 -15.49 -1.47
N TYR A 180 -6.48 -15.16 -0.55
CA TYR A 180 -5.97 -13.82 -0.36
C TYR A 180 -4.44 -13.86 -0.41
N SER A 181 -3.83 -12.80 -0.94
CA SER A 181 -2.38 -12.60 -0.84
C SER A 181 -1.93 -12.62 0.61
N LEU A 182 -0.73 -13.12 0.89
CA LEU A 182 -0.13 -13.04 2.22
C LEU A 182 0.47 -11.65 2.47
N PRO A 183 0.56 -11.22 3.73
CA PRO A 183 1.26 -9.98 4.10
C PRO A 183 2.72 -9.99 3.66
N ASP A 184 3.22 -8.80 3.31
CA ASP A 184 4.64 -8.63 3.01
C ASP A 184 5.50 -9.02 4.22
N GLY A 185 6.58 -9.74 3.98
CA GLY A 185 7.44 -10.36 5.00
C GLY A 185 7.10 -11.80 5.35
N THR A 186 6.01 -12.37 4.84
CA THR A 186 5.65 -13.77 5.16
C THR A 186 6.67 -14.74 4.55
N PRO A 187 7.25 -15.68 5.31
CA PRO A 187 8.19 -16.65 4.76
C PRO A 187 7.57 -17.52 3.67
N CYS A 188 8.27 -17.71 2.55
CA CYS A 188 7.79 -18.50 1.40
C CYS A 188 8.83 -19.50 0.85
N GLY A 189 10.00 -19.59 1.49
CA GLY A 189 11.09 -20.50 1.14
C GLY A 189 12.35 -20.18 1.96
N ASP A 190 13.43 -20.92 1.73
CA ASP A 190 14.71 -20.61 2.36
C ASP A 190 15.20 -19.23 1.91
N LYS A 191 15.45 -18.33 2.87
CA LYS A 191 15.83 -16.91 2.66
C LYS A 191 14.88 -16.12 1.74
N LYS A 192 13.63 -16.54 1.66
CA LYS A 192 12.60 -15.90 0.82
C LYS A 192 11.40 -15.46 1.61
N ILE A 193 10.88 -14.30 1.25
CA ILE A 193 9.66 -13.73 1.80
C ILE A 193 8.71 -13.31 0.69
N CYS A 194 7.43 -13.26 1.03
CA CYS A 194 6.42 -12.66 0.19
C CYS A 194 6.61 -11.15 0.19
N ILE A 195 6.75 -10.59 -1.00
CA ILE A 195 6.64 -9.16 -1.27
C ILE A 195 5.67 -9.02 -2.43
N TYR A 196 4.58 -8.30 -2.20
CA TYR A 196 3.53 -8.10 -3.18
C TYR A 196 3.02 -9.41 -3.80
N ALA A 197 2.63 -10.35 -2.94
CA ALA A 197 2.15 -11.68 -3.33
C ALA A 197 3.11 -12.49 -4.23
N LYS A 198 4.40 -12.13 -4.28
CA LYS A 198 5.44 -12.86 -5.00
C LYS A 198 6.52 -13.31 -4.02
N CYS A 199 6.89 -14.57 -4.11
CA CYS A 199 7.99 -15.11 -3.32
C CYS A 199 9.32 -14.60 -3.87
N SER A 200 10.03 -13.79 -3.08
CA SER A 200 11.23 -13.08 -3.50
C SER A 200 12.38 -13.37 -2.54
N GLU A 201 13.61 -13.41 -3.08
CA GLU A 201 14.83 -13.45 -2.26
C GLU A 201 14.88 -12.23 -1.34
N TYR A 202 15.33 -12.41 -0.11
CA TYR A 202 15.58 -11.33 0.82
C TYR A 202 17.01 -11.42 1.35
N SER A 203 17.82 -10.40 1.04
CA SER A 203 19.14 -10.25 1.65
C SER A 203 19.00 -9.53 2.99
N GLN A 204 19.51 -10.14 4.05
CA GLN A 204 19.67 -9.49 5.36
C GLN A 204 20.59 -8.26 5.32
N GLU A 205 21.28 -8.01 4.21
CA GLU A 205 22.17 -6.86 4.01
C GLU A 205 21.44 -5.53 3.75
N ASN A 206 20.14 -5.52 3.44
CA ASN A 206 19.33 -4.30 3.41
C ASN A 206 18.77 -3.94 4.81
N ASN A 207 19.62 -4.10 5.83
CA ASN A 207 19.39 -3.73 7.22
C ASN A 207 19.80 -2.26 7.49
N ASP A 208 19.64 -1.35 6.51
CA ASP A 208 19.73 0.10 6.76
C ASP A 208 18.64 0.59 7.75
N TYR A 209 17.76 -0.30 8.22
CA TYR A 209 16.79 -0.07 9.29
C TYR A 209 17.16 -0.67 10.65
N GLN A 210 18.35 -1.27 10.80
CA GLN A 210 18.94 -1.58 12.12
C GLN A 210 20.11 -0.64 12.41
N HIS A 211 19.81 0.61 12.75
CA HIS A 211 20.70 1.42 13.58
C HIS A 211 19.97 1.86 14.85
N SER A 212 20.13 1.05 15.89
CA SER A 212 20.10 1.50 17.28
C SER A 212 20.82 0.46 18.16
N THR A 213 22.10 0.74 18.42
CA THR A 213 22.66 0.60 19.77
C THR A 213 22.98 1.99 20.27
#